data_AF-A0A523YM17-F1
#
_entry.id   AF-A0A523YM17-F1
#
_cell.length_a   1.000
_cell.length_b   1.000
_cell.length_c   1.000
_cell.angle_alpha   90.00
_cell.angle_beta   90.00
_cell.angle_gamma   90.00
#
_symmetry.space_group_name_H-M   'P 1'
#
loop_
_entity.id
_entity.type
_entity.pdbx_description
1 polymer ?
#
loop_
_entity_poly.entity_id
_entity_poly.type
_entity_poly.pdbx_seq_one_letter_code
_entity_poly.pdbx_strand_id
1 'polypeptide(L)' 'MSKYMSAKEFRQRFPDVVEDLKRWGEIVVLKRSRPLFKVVPFEESPSDLLDRAAATQDSGQPDLQEISRIVHKLREIK' A
#
# COMPACT_ATOMS: atom_id res chain seq x y z
N MET A 1 -0.80 22.03 8.32
CA MET A 1 -2.12 22.61 7.95
C MET A 1 -2.57 21.88 6.69
N SER A 2 -3.78 21.31 6.67
CA SER A 2 -4.19 20.38 5.59
C SER A 2 -4.45 21.11 4.27
N LYS A 3 -3.94 20.58 3.16
CA LYS A 3 -4.21 21.11 1.82
C LYS A 3 -5.46 20.46 1.24
N TYR A 4 -6.45 21.27 0.86
CA TYR A 4 -7.66 20.78 0.19
C TYR A 4 -7.53 20.92 -1.32
N MET A 5 -7.87 19.88 -2.07
CA MET A 5 -7.87 19.93 -3.53
C MET A 5 -8.96 19.04 -4.12
N SER A 6 -9.37 19.32 -5.36
CA SER A 6 -10.38 18.50 -6.04
C SER A 6 -9.80 17.18 -6.55
N ALA A 7 -10.63 16.15 -6.71
CA ALA A 7 -10.21 14.88 -7.32
C ALA A 7 -9.67 15.04 -8.75
N LYS A 8 -10.09 16.09 -9.49
CA LYS A 8 -9.56 16.41 -10.81
C LYS A 8 -8.14 16.96 -10.70
N GLU A 9 -7.94 17.92 -9.80
CA GLU A 9 -6.63 18.54 -9.53
C GLU A 9 -5.61 17.52 -9.02
N PHE A 10 -6.03 16.63 -8.11
CA PHE A 10 -5.19 15.57 -7.57
C PHE A 10 -4.64 14.65 -8.67
N ARG A 11 -5.47 14.26 -9.65
CA ARG A 11 -5.03 13.41 -10.77
C ARG A 11 -4.06 14.13 -11.71
N GLN A 12 -4.31 15.41 -11.97
CA GLN A 12 -3.46 16.20 -12.88
C GLN A 12 -2.08 16.47 -12.28
N ARG A 13 -2.02 16.67 -10.96
CA ARG A 13 -0.81 17.02 -10.22
C ARG A 13 -0.19 15.85 -9.47
N PHE A 14 -0.63 14.61 -9.74
CA PHE A 14 -0.19 13.43 -9.00
C PHE A 14 1.34 13.32 -8.84
N PRO A 15 2.17 13.63 -9.87
CA PRO A 15 3.63 13.63 -9.70
C PRO A 15 4.15 14.62 -8.65
N ASP A 16 3.50 15.79 -8.51
CA ASP A 16 3.90 16.85 -7.59
C ASP A 16 3.31 16.67 -6.17
N VAL A 17 2.38 15.70 -6.00
CA VAL A 17 1.70 15.44 -4.72
C VAL A 17 2.71 15.09 -3.63
N VAL A 18 3.84 14.48 -3.98
CA VAL A 18 4.92 14.18 -3.02
C VAL A 18 5.52 15.44 -2.41
N GLU A 19 5.78 16.47 -3.23
CA GLU A 19 6.32 17.75 -2.74
C GLU A 19 5.27 18.52 -1.95
N ASP A 20 4.00 18.44 -2.37
CA ASP A 20 2.88 18.99 -1.58
C ASP A 20 2.74 18.27 -0.22
N LEU A 21 2.91 16.94 -0.17
CA LEU A 21 2.90 16.18 1.09
C LEU A 21 4.04 16.57 2.03
N LYS A 22 5.25 16.76 1.50
CA LYS A 22 6.39 17.27 2.31
C LYS A 22 6.12 18.65 2.89
N ARG A 23 5.46 19.53 2.14
CA ARG A 23 5.21 20.91 2.55
C ARG A 23 4.02 21.05 3.50
N TRP A 24 2.94 20.31 3.28
CA TRP A 24 1.67 20.48 3.99
C TRP A 24 1.41 19.39 5.04
N GLY A 25 2.06 18.23 4.93
CA GLY A 25 1.91 17.08 5.82
C GLY A 25 0.60 16.30 5.62
N GLU A 26 -0.39 16.88 4.95
CA GLU A 26 -1.69 16.25 4.72
C GLU A 26 -2.38 16.87 3.51
N ILE A 27 -2.97 16.01 2.67
CA ILE A 27 -3.80 16.42 1.53
C ILE A 27 -5.18 15.77 1.64
N VAL A 28 -6.23 16.57 1.61
CA VAL A 28 -7.62 16.11 1.61
C VAL A 28 -8.20 16.29 0.22
N VAL A 29 -8.55 15.17 -0.43
CA VAL A 29 -9.12 15.18 -1.77
C VAL A 29 -10.63 15.25 -1.69
N LEU A 30 -11.21 16.26 -2.35
CA LEU A 30 -12.65 16.54 -2.36
C LEU A 30 -13.29 16.11 -3.70
N LYS A 31 -14.52 15.60 -3.63
CA LYS A 31 -15.39 15.36 -4.79
C LYS A 31 -16.76 15.97 -4.50
N ARG A 32 -17.22 16.90 -5.35
CA ARG A 32 -18.48 17.65 -5.15
C ARG A 32 -18.58 18.27 -3.73
N SER A 33 -17.49 18.92 -3.31
CA SER A 33 -17.36 19.58 -1.99
C SER A 33 -17.46 18.65 -0.77
N ARG A 34 -17.39 17.32 -0.97
CA ARG A 34 -17.29 16.34 0.12
C ARG A 34 -15.92 15.67 0.12
N PRO A 35 -15.32 15.37 1.29
CA PRO A 35 -14.08 14.62 1.37
C PRO A 35 -14.28 13.21 0.81
N LEU A 36 -13.41 12.84 -0.13
CA LEU A 36 -13.40 11.53 -0.76
C LEU A 36 -12.37 10.61 -0.09
N PHE A 37 -11.14 11.10 0.05
CA PHE A 37 -10.06 10.43 0.77
C PHE A 37 -9.00 11.44 1.22
N LYS A 38 -8.16 11.02 2.16
CA LYS A 38 -7.02 11.78 2.70
C LYS A 38 -5.74 11.07 2.31
N VAL A 39 -4.71 11.84 2.00
CA VAL A 39 -3.35 11.37 1.73
C VAL A 39 -2.44 11.94 2.80
N VAL A 40 -1.65 11.08 3.42
CA VAL A 40 -0.68 11.43 4.46
C VAL A 40 0.66 10.77 4.14
N PRO A 41 1.78 11.38 4.61
CA PRO A 41 3.07 10.71 4.64
C PRO A 41 2.93 9.41 5.41
N PHE A 42 3.59 8.37 4.91
CA PHE A 42 3.68 7.11 5.62
C PHE A 42 4.68 7.30 6.78
N GLU A 43 4.20 7.17 8.02
CA GLU A 43 5.04 7.38 9.22
C GLU A 43 5.83 6.12 9.65
N GLU A 44 5.41 4.94 9.19
CA GLU A 44 6.11 3.68 9.47
C GLU A 44 7.40 3.59 8.64
N SER A 45 8.50 3.20 9.30
CA SER A 45 9.77 2.99 8.63
C SER A 45 9.70 1.73 7.73
N PRO A 46 10.49 1.62 6.65
CA PRO A 46 10.52 0.42 5.83
C PRO A 46 10.82 -0.86 6.63
N SER A 47 11.55 -0.75 7.75
CA SER A 47 11.78 -1.83 8.71
C SER A 47 10.48 -2.32 9.35
N ASP A 48 9.61 -1.41 9.78
CA ASP A 48 8.35 -1.75 10.44
C ASP A 48 7.41 -2.52 9.50
N LEU A 49 7.46 -2.24 8.20
CA LEU A 49 6.72 -2.98 7.17
C LEU A 49 7.22 -4.42 7.00
N LEU A 50 8.54 -4.62 7.00
CA LEU A 50 9.13 -5.96 6.91
C LEU A 50 8.86 -6.76 8.17
N ASP A 51 8.96 -6.13 9.34
CA ASP A 51 8.65 -6.74 10.62
C ASP A 51 7.18 -7.12 10.72
N ARG A 52 6.27 -6.28 10.19
CA ARG A 52 4.84 -6.59 10.11
C ARG A 52 4.53 -7.67 9.09
N ALA A 53 5.19 -7.67 7.92
CA ALA A 53 5.06 -8.74 6.94
C ALA A 53 5.57 -10.08 7.51
N ALA A 54 6.66 -10.07 8.27
CA ALA A 54 7.18 -11.24 8.97
C ALA A 54 6.29 -11.70 10.14
N ALA A 55 5.67 -10.76 10.86
CA ALA A 55 4.73 -11.04 11.94
C ALA A 55 3.37 -11.54 11.44
N THR A 56 3.02 -11.21 10.19
CA THR A 56 1.85 -11.76 9.51
C THR A 56 2.25 -13.12 8.95
N GLN A 57 2.41 -14.12 9.82
CA GLN A 57 2.46 -15.51 9.38
C GLN A 57 1.15 -15.82 8.66
N ASP A 58 1.19 -15.76 7.33
CA ASP A 58 0.08 -16.14 6.48
C ASP A 58 -0.20 -17.62 6.74
N SER A 59 -1.28 -17.92 7.46
CA SER A 59 -1.70 -19.29 7.75
C SER A 59 -2.03 -20.08 6.47
N GLY A 60 -2.05 -19.42 5.30
CA GLY A 60 -2.17 -20.04 3.99
C GLY A 60 -0.85 -20.34 3.28
N GLN A 61 0.32 -19.99 3.85
CA GLN A 61 1.60 -20.35 3.25
C GLN A 61 1.88 -21.84 3.50
N PRO A 62 1.96 -22.67 2.44
CA PRO A 62 2.26 -24.08 2.60
C PRO A 62 3.67 -24.25 3.15
N ASP A 63 3.82 -25.18 4.09
CA ASP A 63 5.12 -25.51 4.64
C ASP A 63 6.05 -26.09 3.55
N LEU A 64 7.36 -26.14 3.84
CA LEU A 64 8.34 -26.67 2.88
C LEU A 64 8.05 -28.12 2.45
N GLN A 65 7.39 -28.92 3.31
CA GLN A 65 7.00 -30.29 2.99
C GLN A 65 5.77 -30.33 2.06
N GLU A 66 4.80 -29.45 2.24
CA GLU A 66 3.64 -29.28 1.36
C GLU A 66 4.07 -28.80 -0.02
N ILE A 67 4.99 -27.82 -0.08
CA ILE A 67 5.61 -27.38 -1.34
C ILE A 67 6.29 -28.57 -2.03
N SER A 68 7.06 -29.38 -1.29
CA SER A 68 7.71 -30.58 -1.84
C SER A 68 6.69 -31.59 -2.38
N ARG A 69 5.58 -31.85 -1.66
CA ARG A 69 4.50 -32.75 -2.12
C ARG A 69 3.81 -32.23 -3.38
N ILE A 70 3.53 -30.92 -3.45
CA ILE A 70 2.92 -30.29 -4.64
C ILE A 70 3.85 -30.45 -5.85
N VAL A 71 5.14 -30.15 -5.68
CA VAL A 71 6.14 -30.27 -6.76
C VAL A 71 6.27 -31.72 -7.23
N HIS A 72 6.28 -32.70 -6.32
CA HIS A 72 6.30 -34.11 -6.69
C HIS A 72 5.04 -34.53 -7.47
N LYS A 73 3.84 -34.15 -7.02
CA LYS A 73 2.59 -34.42 -7.74
C LYS A 73 2.60 -33.84 -9.17
N LEU A 74 3.14 -32.63 -9.34
CA LEU A 74 3.24 -32.00 -10.66
C LEU A 74 4.22 -32.72 -11.59
N ARG A 75 5.26 -33.37 -11.04
CA ARG A 75 6.22 -34.17 -11.82
C ARG A 75 5.66 -35.50 -12.26
N GLU A 76 4.75 -36.10 -11.51
CA GLU A 76 4.10 -37.40 -11.85
C GLU A 76 3.03 -37.27 -12.94
N ILE A 77 2.48 -36.07 -13.14
CA ILE A 77 1.46 -35.79 -14.17
C ILE A 77 2.10 -35.63 -15.57
N LYS A 78 3.43 -35.58 -15.67
CA LYS A 78 4.19 -35.38 -16.90
C LYS A 78 4.84 -36.66 -17.38
#